data_AF-J5HBJ9-F1
#
_entry.id   AF-J5HBJ9-F1
#
_cell.length_a   1.000
_cell.length_b   1.000
_cell.length_c   1.000
_cell.angle_alpha   90.00
_cell.angle_beta   90.00
_cell.angle_gamma   90.00
#
_symmetry.space_group_name_H-M   'P 1'
#
loop_
_entity.id
_entity.type
_entity.pdbx_description
1 polymer ?
#
loop_
_entity_poly.entity_id
_entity_poly.type
_entity_poly.pdbx_seq_one_letter_code
_entity_poly.pdbx_strand_id
1 'polypeptide(L)' 'MMQESIYCKMAVNSTMADTIVNNIRKNKPKYGLVQVLKITEKQYASMEFIVGQSKMEVLDTTERVVIL' A
#
# COMPACT_ATOMS: atom_id res chain seq x y z
N MET A 1 -3.04 3.44 -7.27
CA MET A 1 -1.95 2.54 -7.72
C MET A 1 -0.65 3.34 -7.71
N MET A 2 0.42 2.86 -7.05
CA MET A 2 1.62 3.67 -6.80
C MET A 2 2.50 3.81 -8.05
N GLN A 3 2.82 2.70 -8.70
CA GLN A 3 3.57 2.66 -9.96
C GLN A 3 3.19 1.39 -10.73
N GLU A 4 3.60 1.27 -11.98
CA GLU A 4 3.53 0.00 -12.71
C GLU A 4 4.19 -1.13 -11.90
N SER A 5 3.44 -2.22 -11.71
CA SER A 5 3.86 -3.40 -10.93
C SER A 5 4.19 -3.13 -9.44
N ILE A 6 3.86 -1.96 -8.89
CA ILE A 6 4.00 -1.64 -7.46
C ILE A 6 2.66 -1.15 -6.92
N TYR A 7 2.13 -1.90 -5.95
CA TYR A 7 0.82 -1.65 -5.36
C TYR A 7 0.94 -1.44 -3.86
N CYS A 8 0.19 -0.49 -3.34
CA CYS A 8 0.06 -0.21 -1.92
C CYS A 8 -1.37 -0.52 -1.44
N LYS A 9 -1.51 -0.86 -0.16
CA LYS A 9 -2.81 -1.05 0.49
C LYS A 9 -2.69 -0.63 1.95
N MET A 10 -3.54 0.29 2.37
CA MET A 10 -3.62 0.72 3.77
C MET A 10 -4.20 -0.40 4.63
N ALA A 11 -3.57 -0.64 5.79
CA ALA A 11 -4.05 -1.57 6.80
C ALA A 11 -4.26 -0.80 8.12
N VAL A 12 -5.45 -0.92 8.71
CA VAL A 12 -5.86 -0.12 9.88
C VAL A 12 -5.04 -0.48 11.13
N ASN A 13 -4.51 -1.70 11.19
CA ASN A 13 -3.65 -2.17 12.28
C ASN A 13 -2.73 -3.31 11.81
N SER A 14 -1.81 -3.72 12.69
CA SER A 14 -0.84 -4.79 12.42
C SER A 14 -1.51 -6.14 12.12
N THR A 15 -2.56 -6.51 12.87
CA THR A 15 -3.29 -7.77 12.68
C THR A 15 -3.92 -7.86 11.28
N MET A 16 -4.53 -6.76 10.82
CA MET A 16 -5.08 -6.66 9.47
C MET A 16 -3.99 -6.74 8.42
N ALA A 17 -2.85 -6.06 8.62
CA ALA A 17 -1.70 -6.15 7.71
C ALA A 17 -1.20 -7.59 7.58
N ASP A 18 -1.06 -8.32 8.69
CA ASP A 18 -0.61 -9.72 8.68
C ASP A 18 -1.64 -10.64 8.00
N THR A 19 -2.93 -10.37 8.17
CA THR A 19 -4.01 -11.07 7.46
C THR A 19 -3.91 -10.87 5.94
N ILE A 20 -3.67 -9.64 5.50
CA ILE A 20 -3.47 -9.32 4.08
C ILE A 20 -2.25 -10.07 3.52
N VAL A 21 -1.11 -10.03 4.21
CA VAL A 21 0.11 -10.76 3.80
C VAL A 21 -0.16 -12.26 3.68
N ASN A 22 -0.87 -12.85 4.63
CA ASN A 22 -1.23 -14.27 4.60
C ASN A 22 -2.15 -14.60 3.43
N ASN A 23 -3.09 -13.72 3.07
CA ASN A 23 -3.92 -13.90 1.89
C ASN A 23 -3.11 -13.83 0.59
N ILE A 24 -2.13 -12.93 0.49
CA ILE A 24 -1.20 -12.89 -0.66
C ILE A 24 -0.41 -14.21 -0.76
N ARG A 25 0.10 -14.74 0.35
CA ARG A 25 0.80 -16.03 0.36
C ARG A 25 -0.07 -17.19 -0.13
N LYS A 26 -1.35 -17.23 0.29
CA LYS A 26 -2.32 -18.26 -0.13
C LYS A 26 -2.69 -18.17 -1.60
N ASN A 27 -2.76 -16.95 -2.15
CA ASN A 27 -3.20 -16.68 -3.52
C ASN A 27 -2.06 -16.29 -4.47
N LYS A 28 -0.81 -16.66 -4.13
CA LYS A 28 0.36 -16.31 -4.94
C LYS A 28 0.28 -16.95 -6.34
N PRO A 29 0.82 -16.28 -7.37
CA PRO A 29 0.93 -16.88 -8.70
C PRO A 29 1.90 -18.08 -8.68
N LYS A 30 1.79 -18.96 -9.69
CA LYS A 30 2.65 -20.16 -9.81
C LYS A 30 4.11 -19.82 -10.17
N TYR A 31 4.37 -18.63 -10.69
CA TYR A 31 5.67 -18.18 -11.19
C TYR A 31 5.82 -16.67 -11.01
N GLY A 32 7.06 -16.20 -11.05
CA GLY A 32 7.43 -14.79 -10.86
C GLY A 32 7.92 -14.47 -9.44
N LEU A 33 8.30 -13.21 -9.24
CA LEU A 33 8.75 -12.68 -7.95
C LEU A 33 7.65 -11.77 -7.37
N VAL A 34 7.16 -12.12 -6.18
CA VAL A 34 6.21 -11.29 -5.42
C VAL A 34 6.81 -11.01 -4.06
N GLN A 35 7.00 -9.73 -3.75
CA GLN A 35 7.55 -9.26 -2.48
C GLN A 35 6.55 -8.33 -1.80
N VAL A 36 6.51 -8.37 -0.47
CA VAL A 36 5.65 -7.51 0.33
C VAL A 36 6.49 -6.82 1.40
N LEU A 37 6.36 -5.50 1.48
CA LEU A 37 6.97 -4.68 2.52
C LEU A 37 5.87 -4.06 3.38
N LYS A 38 5.92 -4.29 4.70
CA LYS A 38 5.02 -3.67 5.67
C LYS A 38 5.73 -2.46 6.28
N ILE A 39 5.18 -1.27 6.06
CA ILE A 39 5.64 -0.01 6.67
C ILE A 39 4.48 0.70 7.37
N THR A 40 4.82 1.69 8.19
CA THR A 40 3.84 2.56 8.84
C THR A 40 3.41 3.69 7.90
N GLU A 41 2.24 4.28 8.16
CA GLU A 41 1.77 5.46 7.43
C GLU A 41 2.77 6.61 7.46
N LYS A 42 3.43 6.81 8.61
CA LYS A 42 4.47 7.83 8.77
C LYS A 42 5.65 7.60 7.83
N GLN A 43 6.06 6.35 7.64
CA GLN A 43 7.14 6.00 6.71
C GLN A 43 6.69 6.11 5.25
N TYR A 44 5.43 5.79 4.96
CA TYR A 44 4.87 5.95 3.62
C TYR A 44 4.81 7.44 3.23
N ALA A 45 4.27 8.28 4.10
CA ALA A 45 4.16 9.72 3.90
C ALA A 45 5.53 10.42 3.84
N SER A 46 6.58 9.87 4.46
CA SER A 46 7.94 10.41 4.37
C SER A 46 8.71 9.96 3.12
N MET A 47 8.07 9.27 2.17
CA MET A 47 8.74 8.89 0.92
C MET A 47 9.08 10.13 0.10
N GLU A 48 10.35 10.25 -0.28
CA GLU A 48 10.84 11.31 -1.14
C GLU A 48 10.66 10.94 -2.62
N PHE A 49 10.00 11.82 -3.36
CA PHE A 49 9.86 11.70 -4.81
C PHE A 49 11.02 12.45 -5.47
N ILE A 50 12.00 11.71 -5.98
CA ILE A 50 13.18 12.29 -6.62
C ILE A 50 12.83 12.92 -7.98
N VAL A 51 11.85 12.35 -8.69
CA VAL A 51 11.30 12.86 -9.96
C VAL A 51 9.79 12.60 -10.04
N GLY A 52 9.08 13.46 -10.79
CA GLY A 52 7.62 13.38 -10.95
C GLY A 52 6.85 13.93 -9.74
N GLN A 53 5.54 13.77 -9.77
CA GLN A 53 4.64 14.17 -8.69
C GLN A 53 3.77 12.99 -8.25
N SER A 54 3.42 12.97 -6.97
CA SER A 54 2.45 12.02 -6.42
C SER A 54 1.09 12.19 -7.10
N LYS A 55 0.50 11.08 -7.58
CA LYS A 55 -0.93 11.00 -7.86
C LYS A 55 -1.63 10.66 -6.55
N MET A 56 -2.12 11.67 -5.84
CA MET A 56 -2.99 11.46 -4.68
C MET A 56 -4.44 11.26 -5.16
N GLU A 57 -5.01 10.10 -4.86
CA GLU A 57 -6.45 9.89 -4.92
C GLU A 57 -7.05 10.12 -3.53
N VAL A 58 -8.35 10.42 -3.48
CA VAL A 58 -9.07 10.66 -2.21
C VAL A 58 -8.99 9.45 -1.25
N LEU A 59 -8.78 8.24 -1.79
CA LEU A 59 -8.60 7.01 -1.03
C LEU A 59 -7.22 6.88 -0.35
N ASP A 60 -6.26 7.74 -0.68
CA ASP A 60 -4.90 7.70 -0.14
C ASP A 60 -4.77 8.47 1.19
N THR A 61 -5.85 9.08 1.70
CA THR A 61 -5.83 9.82 2.96
C THR A 61 -6.46 9.01 4.11
N THR A 62 -5.99 9.26 5.33
CA THR A 62 -6.57 8.68 6.56
C THR A 62 -7.74 9.50 7.09
N GLU A 63 -8.27 10.45 6.31
CA GLU A 63 -9.36 11.30 6.75
C GLU A 63 -10.62 10.45 6.98
N ARG A 64 -11.26 10.64 8.13
CA ARG A 64 -12.46 9.87 8.49
C ARG A 64 -13.70 10.30 7.72
N VAL A 65 -13.66 11.49 7.11
CA VAL A 65 -14.77 12.09 6.38
C VAL A 65 -14.25 12.54 5.03
N VAL A 66 -14.91 12.09 3.99
CA VAL A 66 -14.68 12.50 2.61
C VAL A 66 -15.96 13.13 2.10
N ILE A 67 -15.88 14.34 1.56
CA ILE A 67 -17.00 15.03 0.90
C ILE A 67 -16.71 15.01 -0.60
N LEU A 68 -17.66 14.48 -1.39
CA LEU A 68 -17.59 14.34 -2.84
C LEU A 68 -18.44 15.40 -3.54
#